data_AF-A0A9D5ABF5-F1
#
_entry.id   AF-A0A9D5ABF5-F1
#
_cell.length_a   1.000
_cell.length_b   1.000
_cell.length_c   1.000
_cell.angle_alpha   90.00
_cell.angle_beta   90.00
_cell.angle_gamma   90.00
#
_symmetry.space_group_name_H-M   'P 1'
#
loop_
_entity.id
_entity.type
_entity.pdbx_description
1 polymer ?
#
loop_
_entity_poly.entity_id
_entity_poly.type
_entity_poly.pdbx_seq_one_letter_code
_entity_poly.pdbx_strand_id
1 'polypeptide(L)'
;MGASTSSEPRVPAEQQEAENVAASTGALPILQKAFSKFANSETNAIPLENLQQCFGFAREGRSYYAENAKDSFPVLLDHLGSSLVDHFFISGKGGINWVEFVKGYNKCCARVSASTLLNKFIRVFIDVTRKADVPVNLEFESEDADCKANGYLLPNHVFLLLSVCWAMSWDGRNLKGKGNVSVPDLSHLVLSAVTACVEDKDGFDVWNCDISSLEVQLPAGKFVTWVMSTVPCLPDCLTLYFHARLKMLVTEGVIYVLIF
;
A
#
# COMPACT_ATOMS: atom_id res chain seq x y z
N MET A 1 9.95 -40.02 -43.32
CA MET A 1 10.62 -39.00 -42.49
C MET A 1 9.58 -38.44 -41.54
N GLY A 2 9.62 -38.85 -40.26
CA GLY A 2 8.68 -38.37 -39.24
C GLY A 2 9.19 -37.08 -38.62
N ALA A 3 8.50 -35.96 -38.85
CA ALA A 3 8.76 -34.72 -38.14
C ALA A 3 8.17 -34.85 -36.73
N SER A 4 9.03 -35.05 -35.73
CA SER A 4 8.65 -34.91 -34.33
C SER A 4 8.56 -33.43 -34.01
N THR A 5 7.36 -32.88 -34.00
CA THR A 5 7.10 -31.59 -33.36
C THR A 5 7.15 -31.81 -31.86
N SER A 6 8.30 -31.49 -31.25
CA SER A 6 8.42 -31.33 -29.82
C SER A 6 7.45 -30.23 -29.40
N SER A 7 6.34 -30.63 -28.76
CA SER A 7 5.46 -29.71 -28.07
C SER A 7 6.18 -29.25 -26.80
N GLU A 8 6.87 -28.12 -26.88
CA GLU A 8 7.24 -27.36 -25.69
C GLU A 8 5.99 -27.20 -24.81
N PRO A 9 6.08 -27.38 -23.49
CA PRO A 9 4.94 -27.16 -22.61
C PRO A 9 4.51 -25.70 -22.75
N ARG A 10 3.36 -25.48 -23.41
CA ARG A 10 2.74 -24.16 -23.53
C ARG A 10 2.42 -23.66 -22.13
N VAL A 11 3.12 -22.61 -21.73
CA VAL A 11 2.74 -21.81 -20.55
C VAL A 11 1.27 -21.42 -20.70
N PRO A 12 0.42 -21.61 -19.68
CA PRO A 12 -0.98 -21.20 -19.74
C PRO A 12 -1.09 -19.72 -20.14
N ALA A 13 -2.05 -19.37 -21.00
CA ALA A 13 -2.20 -18.01 -21.52
C ALA A 13 -2.31 -16.96 -20.40
N GLU A 14 -2.99 -17.32 -19.31
CA GLU A 14 -3.16 -16.49 -18.11
C GLU A 14 -1.83 -16.18 -17.40
N GLN A 15 -0.93 -17.17 -17.30
CA GLN A 15 0.39 -16.98 -16.73
C GLN A 15 1.23 -16.08 -17.65
N GLN A 16 1.20 -16.34 -18.95
CA GLN A 16 1.94 -15.56 -19.93
C GLN A 16 1.50 -14.09 -19.93
N GLU A 17 0.21 -13.81 -19.84
CA GLU A 17 -0.32 -12.45 -19.72
C GLU A 17 0.19 -11.74 -18.46
N ALA A 18 0.08 -12.39 -17.30
CA ALA A 18 0.53 -11.84 -16.02
C ALA A 18 2.04 -11.54 -16.03
N GLU A 19 2.84 -12.46 -16.57
CA GLU A 19 4.29 -12.29 -16.71
C GLU A 19 4.66 -11.16 -17.68
N ASN A 20 3.95 -11.03 -18.81
CA ASN A 20 4.17 -9.95 -19.78
C ASN A 20 3.93 -8.57 -19.16
N VAL A 21 2.86 -8.42 -18.37
CA VAL A 21 2.59 -7.15 -17.65
C VAL A 21 3.71 -6.86 -16.65
N ALA A 22 4.14 -7.85 -15.86
CA ALA A 22 5.24 -7.67 -14.91
C ALA A 22 6.57 -7.37 -15.62
N ALA A 23 6.84 -8.00 -16.75
CA ALA A 23 8.03 -7.76 -17.57
C ALA A 23 8.06 -6.32 -18.13
N SER A 24 6.90 -5.76 -18.51
CA SER A 24 6.80 -4.36 -18.99
C SER A 24 7.20 -3.31 -17.95
N THR A 25 7.20 -3.69 -16.66
CA THR A 25 7.67 -2.85 -15.54
C THR A 25 9.10 -3.20 -15.09
N GLY A 26 9.74 -4.18 -15.74
CA GLY A 26 11.06 -4.69 -15.34
C GLY A 26 11.07 -5.50 -14.05
N ALA A 27 9.90 -5.82 -13.49
CA ALA A 27 9.78 -6.47 -12.19
C ALA A 27 9.93 -7.99 -12.23
N LEU A 28 9.69 -8.62 -13.39
CA LEU A 28 9.63 -10.08 -13.53
C LEU A 28 10.82 -10.83 -12.89
N PRO A 29 12.10 -10.44 -13.09
CA PRO A 29 13.23 -11.12 -12.45
C PRO A 29 13.24 -11.02 -10.92
N ILE A 30 12.76 -9.89 -10.37
CA ILE A 30 12.64 -9.69 -8.92
C ILE A 30 11.52 -10.58 -8.38
N LEU A 31 10.38 -10.64 -9.07
CA LEU A 31 9.25 -11.48 -8.68
C LEU A 31 9.61 -12.95 -8.67
N GLN A 32 10.31 -13.44 -9.70
CA GLN A 32 10.77 -14.84 -9.75
C GLN A 32 11.65 -15.19 -8.54
N LYS A 33 12.57 -14.29 -8.17
CA LYS A 33 13.45 -14.47 -7.00
C LYS A 33 12.71 -14.33 -5.67
N ALA A 34 11.73 -13.43 -5.58
CA ALA A 34 10.92 -13.27 -4.38
C ALA A 34 10.04 -14.51 -4.17
N PHE A 35 9.41 -15.01 -5.24
CA PHE A 35 8.57 -16.21 -5.19
C PHE A 35 9.37 -17.43 -4.78
N SER A 36 10.55 -17.66 -5.38
CA SER A 36 11.38 -18.81 -4.99
C SER A 36 11.88 -18.77 -3.54
N LYS A 37 11.97 -17.57 -2.94
CA LYS A 37 12.30 -17.40 -1.52
C LYS A 37 11.11 -17.63 -0.59
N PHE A 38 9.91 -17.26 -1.01
CA PHE A 38 8.71 -17.33 -0.18
C PHE A 38 7.90 -18.61 -0.32
N ALA A 39 8.01 -19.25 -1.48
CA ALA A 39 7.25 -20.46 -1.76
C ALA A 39 7.74 -21.58 -0.85
N ASN A 40 6.80 -22.28 -0.23
CA ASN A 40 7.07 -23.52 0.44
C ASN A 40 7.52 -24.57 -0.60
N SER A 41 8.62 -25.27 -0.34
CA SER A 41 9.21 -26.22 -1.29
C SER A 41 8.32 -27.43 -1.59
N GLU A 42 7.41 -27.79 -0.68
CA GLU A 42 6.49 -28.92 -0.84
C GLU A 42 5.23 -28.53 -1.61
N THR A 43 4.66 -27.36 -1.35
CA THR A 43 3.40 -26.90 -1.98
C THR A 43 3.63 -26.02 -3.21
N ASN A 44 4.85 -25.52 -3.43
CA ASN A 44 5.20 -24.53 -4.45
C ASN A 44 4.27 -23.32 -4.45
N ALA A 45 3.87 -22.88 -3.25
CA ALA A 45 2.99 -21.75 -3.03
C ALA A 45 3.47 -20.92 -1.84
N ILE A 46 3.19 -19.62 -1.87
CA ILE A 46 3.54 -18.69 -0.80
C ILE A 46 2.46 -18.74 0.29
N PRO A 47 2.81 -19.03 1.56
CA PRO A 47 1.92 -18.83 2.70
C PRO A 47 1.51 -17.36 2.84
N LEU A 48 0.25 -17.11 3.19
CA LEU A 48 -0.28 -15.74 3.27
C LEU A 48 0.48 -14.90 4.31
N GLU A 49 0.82 -15.54 5.42
CA GLU A 49 1.53 -14.96 6.57
C GLU A 49 2.90 -14.41 6.15
N ASN A 50 3.58 -15.09 5.24
CA ASN A 50 4.87 -14.65 4.71
C ASN A 50 4.75 -13.32 3.96
N LEU A 51 3.67 -13.13 3.18
CA LEU A 51 3.42 -11.84 2.53
C LEU A 51 2.97 -10.78 3.53
N GLN A 52 2.17 -11.14 4.53
CA GLN A 52 1.74 -10.19 5.56
C GLN A 52 2.94 -9.65 6.34
N GLN A 53 3.88 -10.52 6.72
CA GLN A 53 5.16 -10.12 7.32
C GLN A 53 6.02 -9.31 6.34
N CYS A 54 6.07 -9.72 5.06
CA CYS A 54 6.76 -8.97 4.01
C CYS A 54 6.29 -7.53 3.93
N PHE A 55 4.99 -7.26 4.00
CA PHE A 55 4.42 -5.92 3.91
C PHE A 55 4.13 -5.26 5.27
N GLY A 56 4.50 -5.91 6.37
CA GLY A 56 4.32 -5.39 7.72
C GLY A 56 5.43 -4.42 8.14
N PHE A 57 5.11 -3.50 9.05
CA PHE A 57 6.07 -2.56 9.65
C PHE A 57 6.75 -3.11 10.91
N ALA A 58 6.19 -4.17 11.51
CA ALA A 58 6.75 -4.86 12.67
C ALA A 58 8.10 -5.50 12.32
N ARG A 59 9.19 -4.77 12.56
CA ARG A 59 10.57 -5.26 12.52
C ARG A 59 11.24 -4.97 13.84
N GLU A 60 12.03 -5.93 14.30
CA GLU A 60 12.77 -5.80 15.56
C GLU A 60 13.56 -4.49 15.62
N GLY A 61 13.25 -3.67 16.62
CA GLY A 61 13.96 -2.43 16.91
C GLY A 61 13.57 -1.23 16.06
N ARG A 62 12.41 -1.23 15.37
CA ARG A 62 11.86 -0.05 14.72
C ARG A 62 10.47 0.27 15.24
N SER A 63 10.25 1.54 15.58
CA SER A 63 8.93 2.07 15.93
C SER A 63 8.66 3.34 15.14
N TYR A 64 7.38 3.62 14.90
CA TYR A 64 6.93 4.80 14.19
C TYR A 64 6.06 5.64 15.11
N TYR A 65 6.24 6.95 15.05
CA TYR A 65 5.58 7.87 15.95
C TYR A 65 5.09 9.11 15.21
N ALA A 66 3.86 9.53 15.48
CA ALA A 66 3.27 10.76 14.97
C ALA A 66 2.70 11.56 16.14
N GLU A 67 3.17 12.79 16.34
CA GLU A 67 2.81 13.62 17.51
C GLU A 67 1.31 13.84 17.62
N ASN A 68 0.63 14.10 16.50
CA ASN A 68 -0.81 14.38 16.46
C ASN A 68 -1.67 13.10 16.35
N ALA A 69 -1.08 11.90 16.40
CA ALA A 69 -1.81 10.63 16.30
C ALA A 69 -1.09 9.49 17.03
N LYS A 70 -0.65 9.74 18.28
CA LYS A 70 0.25 8.85 19.03
C LYS A 70 -0.31 7.43 19.20
N ASP A 71 -1.61 7.32 19.42
CA ASP A 71 -2.26 6.04 19.72
C ASP A 71 -2.71 5.32 18.45
N SER A 72 -3.34 6.03 17.51
CA SER A 72 -3.89 5.41 16.30
C SER A 72 -2.81 5.04 15.30
N PHE A 73 -1.78 5.87 15.11
CA PHE A 73 -0.83 5.68 14.02
C PHE A 73 -0.04 4.36 14.08
N PRO A 74 0.51 3.93 15.23
CA PRO A 74 1.15 2.62 15.34
C PRO A 74 0.20 1.46 15.01
N VAL A 75 -1.03 1.51 15.51
CA VAL A 75 -2.06 0.49 15.28
C VAL A 75 -2.41 0.38 13.79
N LEU A 76 -2.52 1.51 13.08
CA LEU A 76 -2.71 1.50 11.63
C LEU A 76 -1.56 0.77 10.91
N LEU A 77 -0.31 0.99 11.31
CA LEU A 77 0.85 0.35 10.68
C LEU A 77 0.92 -1.15 10.96
N ASP A 78 0.42 -1.61 12.12
CA ASP A 78 0.32 -3.03 12.45
C ASP A 78 -0.65 -3.77 11.52
N HIS A 79 -1.73 -3.10 11.09
CA HIS A 79 -2.71 -3.69 10.19
C HIS A 79 -2.36 -3.55 8.69
N LEU A 80 -1.49 -2.60 8.33
CA LEU A 80 -1.16 -2.28 6.93
C LEU A 80 -0.69 -3.50 6.12
N GLY A 81 0.19 -4.34 6.68
CA GLY A 81 0.66 -5.54 5.98
C GLY A 81 -0.47 -6.51 5.64
N SER A 82 -1.39 -6.75 6.59
CA SER A 82 -2.56 -7.61 6.36
C SER A 82 -3.51 -7.01 5.31
N SER A 83 -3.80 -5.71 5.39
CA SER A 83 -4.67 -5.01 4.46
C SER A 83 -4.14 -5.00 3.03
N LEU A 84 -2.83 -4.81 2.86
CA LEU A 84 -2.20 -4.91 1.55
C LEU A 84 -2.37 -6.31 0.96
N VAL A 85 -2.18 -7.34 1.77
CA VAL A 85 -2.33 -8.71 1.31
C VAL A 85 -3.76 -9.02 0.90
N ASP A 86 -4.74 -8.65 1.73
CA ASP A 86 -6.16 -8.88 1.45
C ASP A 86 -6.64 -8.16 0.18
N HIS A 87 -6.13 -6.95 -0.06
CA HIS A 87 -6.51 -6.16 -1.25
C HIS A 87 -5.86 -6.66 -2.54
N PHE A 88 -4.62 -7.13 -2.49
CA PHE A 88 -3.83 -7.41 -3.68
C PHE A 88 -3.71 -8.89 -4.02
N PHE A 89 -3.72 -9.79 -3.05
CA PHE A 89 -3.54 -11.22 -3.28
C PHE A 89 -4.80 -11.99 -2.94
N ILE A 90 -5.16 -12.91 -3.83
CA ILE A 90 -6.25 -13.87 -3.60
C ILE A 90 -5.58 -15.22 -3.37
N SER A 91 -5.73 -15.77 -2.16
CA SER A 91 -5.18 -17.09 -1.83
C SER A 91 -6.16 -18.19 -2.19
N GLY A 92 -5.68 -19.22 -2.87
CA GLY A 92 -6.38 -20.51 -2.97
C GLY A 92 -6.25 -21.33 -1.69
N LYS A 93 -6.82 -22.56 -1.70
CA LYS A 93 -6.75 -23.52 -0.57
C LYS A 93 -5.33 -23.98 -0.21
N GLY A 94 -4.31 -23.63 -0.99
CA GLY A 94 -2.92 -24.06 -0.80
C GLY A 94 -1.92 -22.91 -0.67
N GLY A 95 -2.38 -21.68 -0.43
CA GLY A 95 -1.56 -20.47 -0.48
C GLY A 95 -1.61 -19.81 -1.86
N ILE A 96 -0.65 -18.93 -2.13
CA ILE A 96 -0.59 -18.11 -3.33
C ILE A 96 0.40 -18.74 -4.31
N ASN A 97 -0.11 -19.25 -5.44
CA ASN A 97 0.74 -19.80 -6.49
C ASN A 97 1.42 -18.69 -7.32
N TRP A 98 2.31 -19.08 -8.25
CA TRP A 98 3.07 -18.13 -9.05
C TRP A 98 2.20 -17.14 -9.83
N VAL A 99 1.14 -17.63 -10.48
CA VAL A 99 0.24 -16.80 -11.30
C VAL A 99 -0.50 -15.81 -10.42
N GLU A 100 -1.04 -16.26 -9.28
CA GLU A 100 -1.73 -15.43 -8.29
C GLU A 100 -0.79 -14.37 -7.70
N PHE A 101 0.46 -14.73 -7.41
CA PHE A 101 1.47 -13.81 -6.90
C PHE A 101 1.79 -12.69 -7.91
N VAL A 102 2.05 -13.04 -9.17
CA VAL A 102 2.35 -12.05 -10.22
C VAL A 102 1.12 -11.17 -10.50
N LYS A 103 -0.08 -11.76 -10.51
CA LYS A 103 -1.33 -11.00 -10.65
C LYS A 103 -1.52 -10.01 -9.50
N GLY A 104 -1.27 -10.42 -8.27
CA GLY A 104 -1.38 -9.53 -7.11
C GLY A 104 -0.37 -8.39 -7.16
N TYR A 105 0.87 -8.66 -7.57
CA TYR A 105 1.85 -7.62 -7.84
C TYR A 105 1.36 -6.64 -8.91
N ASN A 106 0.86 -7.14 -10.06
CA ASN A 106 0.36 -6.29 -11.14
C ASN A 106 -0.87 -5.48 -10.71
N LYS A 107 -1.75 -6.03 -9.87
CA LYS A 107 -2.90 -5.29 -9.32
C LYS A 107 -2.46 -4.05 -8.56
N CYS A 108 -1.31 -4.09 -7.87
CA CYS A 108 -0.72 -2.92 -7.23
C CYS A 108 0.13 -2.07 -8.19
N CYS A 109 1.04 -2.68 -8.94
CA CYS A 109 2.19 -2.01 -9.56
C CYS A 109 2.14 -1.90 -11.10
N ALA A 110 1.08 -2.39 -11.76
CA ALA A 110 0.93 -2.18 -13.20
C ALA A 110 0.81 -0.69 -13.54
N ARG A 111 1.19 -0.32 -14.77
CA ARG A 111 1.05 1.06 -15.26
C ARG A 111 -0.43 1.40 -15.40
N VAL A 112 -0.91 2.28 -14.53
CA VAL A 112 -2.28 2.79 -14.51
C VAL A 112 -2.26 4.30 -14.26
N SER A 113 -3.43 4.95 -14.30
CA SER A 113 -3.52 6.38 -13.98
C SER A 113 -3.21 6.65 -12.49
N ALA A 114 -2.69 7.83 -12.18
CA ALA A 114 -2.42 8.23 -10.81
C ALA A 114 -3.69 8.28 -9.94
N SER A 115 -4.85 8.62 -10.52
CA SER A 115 -6.13 8.53 -9.80
C SER A 115 -6.51 7.10 -9.44
N THR A 116 -6.25 6.13 -10.33
CA THR A 116 -6.47 4.70 -10.05
C THR A 116 -5.56 4.23 -8.92
N LEU A 117 -4.29 4.66 -8.89
CA LEU A 117 -3.37 4.36 -7.78
C LEU A 117 -3.83 4.97 -6.46
N LEU A 118 -4.29 6.23 -6.50
CA LEU A 118 -4.81 6.91 -5.32
C LEU A 118 -6.04 6.18 -4.77
N ASN A 119 -6.98 5.77 -5.62
CA ASN A 119 -8.16 5.00 -5.21
C ASN A 119 -7.76 3.68 -4.54
N LYS A 120 -6.79 2.95 -5.12
CA LYS A 120 -6.25 1.72 -4.49
C LYS A 120 -5.68 2.01 -3.11
N PHE A 121 -4.92 3.09 -2.97
CA PHE A 121 -4.36 3.47 -1.67
C PHE A 121 -5.44 3.87 -0.66
N ILE A 122 -6.45 4.65 -1.07
CA ILE A 122 -7.57 5.02 -0.21
C ILE A 122 -8.34 3.77 0.26
N ARG A 123 -8.56 2.78 -0.62
CA ARG A 123 -9.21 1.50 -0.24
C ARG A 123 -8.42 0.75 0.82
N VAL A 124 -7.10 0.63 0.64
CA VAL A 124 -6.22 0.03 1.65
C VAL A 124 -6.31 0.83 2.95
N PHE A 125 -6.32 2.15 2.89
CA PHE A 125 -6.43 3.02 4.07
C PHE A 125 -7.76 2.82 4.81
N ILE A 126 -8.88 2.68 4.09
CA ILE A 126 -10.19 2.36 4.69
C ILE A 126 -10.14 1.01 5.41
N ASP A 127 -9.55 -0.02 4.79
CA ASP A 127 -9.43 -1.33 5.45
C ASP A 127 -8.54 -1.28 6.70
N VAL A 128 -7.41 -0.58 6.62
CA VAL A 128 -6.49 -0.38 7.75
C VAL A 128 -7.17 0.35 8.90
N THR A 129 -7.88 1.45 8.62
CA THR A 129 -8.60 2.22 9.63
C THR A 129 -9.74 1.44 10.25
N ARG A 130 -10.49 0.66 9.46
CA ARG A 130 -11.50 -0.27 9.96
C ARG A 130 -10.92 -1.33 10.90
N LYS A 131 -9.79 -1.93 10.56
CA LYS A 131 -9.11 -2.91 11.44
C LYS A 131 -8.56 -2.26 12.71
N ALA A 132 -8.17 -1.00 12.65
CA ALA A 132 -7.70 -0.21 13.77
C ALA A 132 -8.82 0.46 14.60
N ASP A 133 -10.09 0.17 14.32
CA ASP A 133 -11.27 0.80 14.95
C ASP A 133 -11.29 2.34 14.85
N VAL A 134 -10.75 2.88 13.76
CA VAL A 134 -10.79 4.30 13.43
C VAL A 134 -11.92 4.55 12.41
N PRO A 135 -13.01 5.23 12.79
CA PRO A 135 -14.18 5.39 11.91
C PRO A 135 -13.87 6.37 10.78
N VAL A 136 -13.98 5.91 9.53
CA VAL A 136 -13.82 6.75 8.32
C VAL A 136 -15.09 6.68 7.48
N ASN A 137 -15.61 7.84 7.07
CA ASN A 137 -16.81 7.95 6.25
C ASN A 137 -16.47 7.98 4.76
N LEU A 138 -15.78 6.95 4.27
CA LEU A 138 -15.46 6.79 2.86
C LEU A 138 -15.97 5.46 2.34
N GLU A 139 -16.59 5.48 1.17
CA GLU A 139 -17.13 4.30 0.52
C GLU A 139 -16.85 4.34 -0.99
N PHE A 140 -16.79 3.16 -1.61
CA PHE A 140 -16.72 3.01 -3.05
C PHE A 140 -17.91 2.19 -3.53
N GLU A 141 -18.49 2.58 -4.67
CA GLU A 141 -19.71 1.94 -5.21
C GLU A 141 -19.45 0.53 -5.75
N SER A 142 -18.22 0.23 -6.13
CA SER A 142 -17.81 -1.08 -6.66
C SER A 142 -16.37 -1.40 -6.26
N GLU A 143 -15.92 -2.62 -6.53
CA GLU A 143 -14.51 -3.01 -6.41
C GLU A 143 -13.63 -2.53 -7.57
N ASP A 144 -14.21 -1.82 -8.55
CA ASP A 144 -13.46 -1.31 -9.68
C ASP A 144 -12.51 -0.18 -9.25
N ALA A 145 -11.27 -0.22 -9.75
CA ALA A 145 -10.24 0.72 -9.33
C ALA A 145 -10.49 2.15 -9.85
N ASP A 146 -11.32 2.29 -10.89
CA ASP A 146 -11.72 3.58 -11.48
C ASP A 146 -13.02 4.13 -10.88
N CYS A 147 -13.59 3.45 -9.89
CA CYS A 147 -14.78 3.90 -9.16
C CYS A 147 -14.48 5.16 -8.33
N LYS A 148 -15.46 6.05 -8.22
CA LYS A 148 -15.36 7.29 -7.42
C LYS A 148 -15.50 6.96 -5.93
N ALA A 149 -14.67 7.61 -5.11
CA ALA A 149 -14.85 7.62 -3.67
C ALA A 149 -15.99 8.56 -3.29
N ASN A 150 -16.91 8.09 -2.45
CA ASN A 150 -18.01 8.84 -1.87
C ASN A 150 -17.74 9.11 -0.38
N GLY A 151 -18.50 10.04 0.20
CA GLY A 151 -18.37 10.44 1.61
C GLY A 151 -17.34 11.55 1.84
N TYR A 152 -16.70 11.53 3.02
CA TYR A 152 -15.82 12.59 3.47
C TYR A 152 -14.69 12.11 4.40
N LEU A 153 -13.64 12.90 4.49
CA LEU A 153 -12.55 12.78 5.44
C LEU A 153 -12.63 13.92 6.48
N LEU A 154 -12.19 13.63 7.70
CA LEU A 154 -11.87 14.66 8.69
C LEU A 154 -10.38 15.02 8.58
N PRO A 155 -9.93 16.18 9.07
CA PRO A 155 -8.53 16.58 9.05
C PRO A 155 -7.61 15.56 9.72
N ASN A 156 -8.05 14.93 10.82
CA ASN A 156 -7.30 13.83 11.43
C ASN A 156 -7.14 12.61 10.50
N HIS A 157 -8.17 12.27 9.72
CA HIS A 157 -8.06 11.18 8.73
C HIS A 157 -7.05 11.52 7.63
N VAL A 158 -7.02 12.78 7.18
CA VAL A 158 -6.02 13.26 6.22
C VAL A 158 -4.62 13.18 6.82
N PHE A 159 -4.44 13.60 8.08
CA PHE A 159 -3.17 13.49 8.80
C PHE A 159 -2.70 12.03 8.87
N LEU A 160 -3.57 11.10 9.24
CA LEU A 160 -3.27 9.67 9.30
C LEU A 160 -2.87 9.10 7.93
N LEU A 161 -3.63 9.41 6.88
CA LEU A 161 -3.34 8.97 5.51
C LEU A 161 -1.97 9.46 5.04
N LEU A 162 -1.67 10.74 5.27
CA LEU A 162 -0.37 11.33 4.94
C LEU A 162 0.77 10.72 5.77
N SER A 163 0.53 10.44 7.04
CA SER A 163 1.49 9.78 7.94
C SER A 163 1.82 8.36 7.48
N VAL A 164 0.82 7.59 7.05
CA VAL A 164 1.00 6.25 6.48
C VAL A 164 1.77 6.31 5.16
N CYS A 165 1.40 7.24 4.26
CA CYS A 165 2.13 7.49 3.03
C CYS A 165 3.60 7.84 3.29
N TRP A 166 3.86 8.69 4.28
CA TRP A 166 5.21 9.05 4.67
C TRP A 166 5.98 7.85 5.23
N ALA A 167 5.39 7.04 6.11
CA ALA A 167 6.04 5.86 6.67
C ALA A 167 6.38 4.83 5.59
N MET A 168 5.48 4.57 4.64
CA MET A 168 5.73 3.73 3.48
C MET A 168 6.89 4.27 2.62
N SER A 169 6.87 5.56 2.32
CA SER A 169 7.92 6.21 1.53
C SER A 169 9.28 6.21 2.24
N TRP A 170 9.28 6.37 3.56
CA TRP A 170 10.48 6.32 4.38
C TRP A 170 11.03 4.91 4.47
N ASP A 171 10.19 3.91 4.77
CA ASP A 171 10.57 2.50 4.89
C ASP A 171 11.17 1.98 3.59
N GLY A 172 10.53 2.25 2.45
CA GLY A 172 11.02 1.84 1.14
C GLY A 172 12.41 2.40 0.78
N ARG A 173 12.77 3.57 1.33
CA ARG A 173 14.10 4.19 1.15
C ARG A 173 15.11 3.76 2.21
N ASN A 174 14.65 3.42 3.42
CA ASN A 174 15.48 3.18 4.60
C ASN A 174 15.29 1.75 5.14
N LEU A 175 15.38 0.77 4.25
CA LEU A 175 15.08 -0.64 4.52
C LEU A 175 15.91 -1.25 5.67
N LYS A 176 17.12 -0.71 5.94
CA LYS A 176 18.04 -1.17 6.99
C LYS A 176 18.09 -0.32 8.26
N GLY A 177 17.26 0.72 8.35
CA GLY A 177 17.23 1.61 9.52
C GLY A 177 16.74 0.90 10.78
N LYS A 178 17.37 1.20 11.92
CA LYS A 178 16.87 0.86 13.27
C LYS A 178 16.53 2.15 14.03
N GLY A 179 15.66 2.04 15.02
CA GLY A 179 15.30 3.15 15.91
C GLY A 179 13.90 3.69 15.71
N ASN A 180 13.60 4.74 16.45
CA ASN A 180 12.32 5.43 16.44
C ASN A 180 12.28 6.42 15.27
N VAL A 181 11.26 6.30 14.44
CA VAL A 181 11.07 7.10 13.24
C VAL A 181 9.88 8.03 13.45
N SER A 182 10.15 9.33 13.58
CA SER A 182 9.10 10.34 13.78
C SER A 182 8.57 10.86 12.44
N VAL A 183 7.26 10.83 12.26
CA VAL A 183 6.58 11.54 11.16
C VAL A 183 6.90 13.03 11.27
N PRO A 184 7.27 13.72 10.18
CA PRO A 184 7.47 15.16 10.18
C PRO A 184 6.17 15.88 10.55
N ASP A 185 6.27 17.15 10.90
CA ASP A 185 5.07 17.96 11.05
C ASP A 185 4.34 18.10 9.70
N LEU A 186 3.13 17.55 9.63
CA LEU A 186 2.26 17.57 8.45
C LEU A 186 1.16 18.62 8.58
N SER A 187 1.17 19.45 9.63
CA SER A 187 0.04 20.31 9.98
C SER A 187 -0.31 21.28 8.85
N HIS A 188 0.67 21.96 8.28
CA HIS A 188 0.46 22.86 7.15
C HIS A 188 -0.10 22.16 5.91
N LEU A 189 0.27 20.90 5.68
CA LEU A 189 -0.22 20.15 4.53
C LEU A 189 -1.69 19.78 4.72
N VAL A 190 -2.07 19.36 5.93
CA VAL A 190 -3.48 19.10 6.29
C VAL A 190 -4.32 20.38 6.20
N LEU A 191 -3.83 21.50 6.73
CA LEU A 191 -4.52 22.79 6.65
C LEU A 191 -4.70 23.26 5.19
N SER A 192 -3.74 22.96 4.32
CA SER A 192 -3.88 23.24 2.88
C SER A 192 -5.01 22.41 2.25
N ALA A 193 -5.17 21.15 2.67
CA ALA A 193 -6.27 20.30 2.22
C ALA A 193 -7.63 20.83 2.70
N VAL A 194 -7.72 21.23 3.97
CA VAL A 194 -8.92 21.87 4.55
C VAL A 194 -9.29 23.11 3.76
N THR A 195 -8.33 24.02 3.56
CA THR A 195 -8.56 25.30 2.85
C THR A 195 -8.99 25.11 1.40
N ALA A 196 -8.56 24.02 0.76
CA ALA A 196 -8.92 23.68 -0.62
C ALA A 196 -10.28 22.97 -0.73
N CYS A 197 -10.71 22.24 0.30
CA CYS A 197 -11.91 21.40 0.26
C CYS A 197 -13.16 22.11 0.82
N VAL A 198 -12.99 23.09 1.70
CA VAL A 198 -14.08 23.76 2.43
C VAL A 198 -14.42 25.10 1.77
N GLU A 199 -15.71 25.34 1.52
CA GLU A 199 -16.21 26.56 0.86
C GLU A 199 -16.44 27.71 1.84
N ASP A 200 -17.03 27.44 3.00
CA ASP A 200 -17.22 28.44 4.06
C ASP A 200 -15.97 28.52 4.94
N LYS A 201 -15.18 29.57 4.69
CA LYS A 201 -13.95 29.89 5.46
C LYS A 201 -14.23 30.82 6.64
N ASP A 202 -15.46 31.29 6.77
CA ASP A 202 -15.88 32.22 7.82
C ASP A 202 -15.92 31.49 9.17
N GLY A 203 -14.80 31.55 9.89
CA GLY A 203 -14.65 30.98 11.23
C GLY A 203 -13.38 30.15 11.44
N PHE A 204 -12.58 29.92 10.39
CA PHE A 204 -11.38 29.09 10.48
C PHE A 204 -10.12 29.94 10.63
N ASP A 205 -9.61 30.11 11.85
CA ASP A 205 -8.27 30.67 12.06
C ASP A 205 -7.21 29.63 11.69
N VAL A 206 -6.77 29.67 10.42
CA VAL A 206 -5.74 28.79 9.84
C VAL A 206 -4.44 28.82 10.67
N TRP A 207 -4.18 29.88 11.44
CA TRP A 207 -2.91 30.09 12.14
C TRP A 207 -2.87 29.52 13.56
N ASN A 208 -4.01 29.29 14.22
CA ASN A 208 -4.09 28.73 15.58
C ASN A 208 -5.04 27.51 15.66
N CYS A 209 -4.96 26.63 14.66
CA CYS A 209 -5.91 25.53 14.54
C CYS A 209 -5.33 24.21 15.04
N ASP A 210 -5.97 23.60 16.04
CA ASP A 210 -5.68 22.23 16.45
C ASP A 210 -6.40 21.24 15.52
N ILE A 211 -5.63 20.61 14.63
CA ILE A 211 -6.10 19.65 13.63
C ILE A 211 -6.87 18.49 14.26
N SER A 212 -6.47 18.07 15.47
CA SER A 212 -7.08 16.92 16.15
C SER A 212 -8.53 17.20 16.58
N SER A 213 -8.88 18.47 16.78
CA SER A 213 -10.20 18.93 17.21
C SER A 213 -11.12 19.36 16.06
N LEU A 214 -10.62 19.36 14.82
CA LEU A 214 -11.39 19.82 13.68
C LEU A 214 -12.38 18.78 13.17
N GLU A 215 -13.65 19.15 13.16
CA GLU A 215 -14.75 18.31 12.66
C GLU A 215 -15.23 18.70 11.25
N VAL A 216 -14.52 19.61 10.58
CA VAL A 216 -14.89 20.03 9.23
C VAL A 216 -14.75 18.87 8.24
N GLN A 217 -15.74 18.70 7.38
CA GLN A 217 -15.79 17.58 6.45
C GLN A 217 -15.12 17.96 5.12
N LEU A 218 -14.21 17.12 4.65
CA LEU A 218 -13.54 17.25 3.36
C LEU A 218 -14.17 16.23 2.40
N PRO A 219 -15.02 16.66 1.45
CA PRO A 219 -15.65 15.75 0.50
C PRO A 219 -14.61 14.97 -0.31
N ALA A 220 -14.82 13.67 -0.47
CA ALA A 220 -13.85 12.76 -1.09
C ALA A 220 -13.38 13.23 -2.48
N GLY A 221 -14.30 13.70 -3.34
CA GLY A 221 -13.95 14.21 -4.67
C GLY A 221 -13.06 15.46 -4.65
N LYS A 222 -13.28 16.38 -3.69
CA LYS A 222 -12.43 17.56 -3.51
C LYS A 222 -11.07 17.17 -2.96
N PHE A 223 -11.03 16.25 -2.01
CA PHE A 223 -9.78 15.71 -1.46
C PHE A 223 -8.93 15.04 -2.56
N VAL A 224 -9.51 14.18 -3.38
CA VAL A 224 -8.82 13.56 -4.53
C VAL A 224 -8.25 14.63 -5.47
N THR A 225 -9.04 15.65 -5.79
CA THR A 225 -8.58 16.78 -6.63
C THR A 225 -7.40 17.52 -5.98
N TRP A 226 -7.47 17.78 -4.68
CA TRP A 226 -6.40 18.40 -3.91
C TRP A 226 -5.11 17.55 -3.92
N VAL A 227 -5.20 16.24 -3.69
CA VAL A 227 -4.04 15.33 -3.75
C VAL A 227 -3.37 15.41 -5.12
N MET A 228 -4.15 15.30 -6.20
CA MET A 228 -3.64 15.32 -7.57
C MET A 228 -2.95 16.65 -7.92
N SER A 229 -3.37 17.75 -7.30
CA SER A 229 -2.84 19.09 -7.58
C SER A 229 -1.67 19.49 -6.67
N THR A 230 -1.65 19.00 -5.43
CA THR A 230 -0.75 19.49 -4.37
C THR A 230 0.30 18.46 -3.98
N VAL A 231 -0.05 17.16 -3.99
CA VAL A 231 0.83 16.07 -3.57
C VAL A 231 0.82 14.95 -4.63
N PRO A 232 1.25 15.24 -5.87
CA PRO A 232 1.08 14.32 -7.01
C PRO A 232 1.88 13.02 -6.89
N CYS A 233 2.85 12.94 -5.97
CA CYS A 233 3.62 11.72 -5.69
C CYS A 233 2.96 10.79 -4.65
N LEU A 234 1.91 11.25 -3.95
CA LEU A 234 1.21 10.44 -2.96
C LEU A 234 0.62 9.15 -3.57
N PRO A 235 0.02 9.15 -4.77
CA PRO A 235 -0.48 7.90 -5.37
C PRO A 235 0.60 6.84 -5.59
N ASP A 236 1.85 7.25 -5.83
CA ASP A 236 2.96 6.34 -6.09
C ASP A 236 3.55 5.72 -4.81
N CYS A 237 3.25 6.26 -3.63
CA CYS A 237 3.85 5.77 -2.38
C CYS A 237 3.58 4.28 -2.15
N LEU A 238 2.38 3.83 -2.50
CA LEU A 238 1.94 2.46 -2.37
C LEU A 238 2.74 1.53 -3.29
N THR A 239 2.89 1.88 -4.56
CA THR A 239 3.59 1.06 -5.55
C THR A 239 5.09 0.99 -5.25
N LEU A 240 5.68 2.12 -4.87
CA LEU A 240 7.08 2.22 -4.45
C LEU A 240 7.34 1.38 -3.21
N TYR A 241 6.47 1.45 -2.21
CA TYR A 241 6.56 0.64 -1.01
C TYR A 241 6.47 -0.86 -1.34
N PHE A 242 5.42 -1.26 -2.06
CA PHE A 242 5.17 -2.64 -2.41
C PHE A 242 6.35 -3.27 -3.17
N HIS A 243 6.87 -2.55 -4.16
CA HIS A 243 8.05 -2.98 -4.92
C HIS A 243 9.31 -3.02 -4.04
N ALA A 244 9.55 -2.01 -3.20
CA ALA A 244 10.73 -1.95 -2.34
C ALA A 244 10.77 -3.10 -1.34
N ARG A 245 9.64 -3.47 -0.74
CA ARG A 245 9.53 -4.60 0.20
C ARG A 245 9.92 -5.91 -0.45
N LEU A 246 9.37 -6.21 -1.63
CA LEU A 246 9.72 -7.43 -2.39
C LEU A 246 11.19 -7.42 -2.83
N LYS A 247 11.70 -6.27 -3.29
CA LYS A 247 13.10 -6.13 -3.71
C LYS A 247 14.08 -6.34 -2.56
N MET A 248 13.79 -5.78 -1.39
CA MET A 248 14.63 -5.88 -0.22
C MET A 248 14.93 -7.34 0.14
N LEU A 249 13.91 -8.18 0.11
CA LEU A 249 14.01 -9.60 0.44
C LEU A 249 14.90 -10.36 -0.53
N VAL A 250 14.87 -9.99 -1.81
CA VAL A 250 15.79 -10.56 -2.80
C VAL A 250 17.23 -10.18 -2.45
N THR A 251 17.49 -8.95 -2.01
CA THR A 251 18.83 -8.43 -1.68
C THR A 251 19.36 -8.82 -0.30
N GLU A 252 18.50 -9.11 0.68
CA GLU A 252 18.87 -9.56 2.03
C GLU A 252 19.23 -11.05 2.09
N GLY A 253 19.85 -11.57 1.03
CA GLY A 253 20.40 -12.93 0.97
C GLY A 253 21.58 -13.22 1.91
N VAL A 254 21.67 -12.54 3.06
CA VAL A 254 22.52 -12.90 4.19
C VAL A 254 21.71 -12.63 5.46
N ILE A 255 21.34 -13.70 6.16
CA ILE A 255 20.67 -13.78 7.48
C ILE A 255 19.14 -13.60 7.49
N TYR A 256 18.43 -14.72 7.30
CA TYR A 256 17.45 -15.19 8.30
C TYR A 256 17.64 -16.70 8.47
N VAL A 257 18.65 -17.07 9.25
CA VAL A 257 18.61 -18.30 10.04
C VAL A 257 18.16 -17.86 11.43
N LEU A 258 16.88 -18.00 11.71
CA LEU A 258 16.29 -18.15 13.04
C LEU A 258 15.15 -19.15 12.79
N ILE A 259 15.38 -20.46 12.93
CA ILE A 259 15.31 -21.20 14.20
C ILE A 259 14.13 -20.68 15.03
N PHE A 260 12.96 -21.31 14.85
CA PHE A 260 12.36 -22.21 15.84
C PHE A 260 11.66 -23.35 15.12
#